data_AF-A0A553MYX9-F1
#
_entry.id   AF-A0A553MYX9-F1
#
_cell.length_a   1.000
_cell.length_b   1.000
_cell.length_c   1.000
_cell.angle_alpha   90.00
_cell.angle_beta   90.00
_cell.angle_gamma   90.00
#
_symmetry.space_group_name_H-M   'P 1'
#
loop_
_entity.id
_entity.type
_entity.pdbx_description
1 polymer ?
#
loop_
_entity_poly.entity_id
_entity_poly.type
_entity_poly.pdbx_seq_one_letter_code
_entity_poly.pdbx_strand_id
1 'polypeptide(L)'
;MAAEIQASIVIVGGGIAGVTCAEQIASQFPSDEIFLLSASPLLKTVTNFKQVSKTLEEFDIEEKPSSDLENKFPNLRVVLSAVKHLKAKEHLVETESGQTFRYKKLCLCSGARPKLLIQENPLVLGIRDTDSAQEFQKRLSKARRIVVIGNGGIALELVYEVEDCEVIWAVKDKAIGNTFFDSGAAQFLIPSLQTEVRERTFSCKRARYTTGASPGGCSGELGSALGPDWHEGIELKGVQQV
;
A
#
# COMPACT_ATOMS: atom_id res chain seq x y z
N MET A 1 -20.26 -1.66 -28.74
CA MET A 1 -19.04 -2.45 -29.04
C MET A 1 -17.95 -1.92 -28.12
N ALA A 2 -17.35 -2.78 -27.29
CA ALA A 2 -16.21 -2.38 -26.48
C ALA A 2 -15.06 -1.95 -27.40
N ALA A 3 -14.47 -0.78 -27.16
CA ALA A 3 -13.36 -0.28 -27.97
C ALA A 3 -12.09 -1.05 -27.62
N GLU A 4 -11.48 -1.69 -28.63
CA GLU A 4 -10.14 -2.29 -28.51
C GLU A 4 -9.10 -1.19 -28.79
N ILE A 5 -8.26 -0.92 -27.80
CA ILE A 5 -7.20 0.09 -27.85
C ILE A 5 -5.89 -0.64 -28.14
N GLN A 6 -5.17 -0.18 -29.16
CA GLN A 6 -3.81 -0.63 -29.45
C GLN A 6 -2.84 0.20 -28.62
N ALA A 7 -1.97 -0.45 -27.86
CA ALA A 7 -0.99 0.21 -27.00
C ALA A 7 0.42 -0.37 -27.23
N SER A 8 1.44 0.50 -27.26
CA SER A 8 2.83 0.01 -27.21
C SER A 8 3.09 -0.67 -25.86
N ILE A 9 2.75 0.00 -24.76
CA ILE A 9 3.03 -0.48 -23.40
C ILE A 9 1.80 -0.32 -22.52
N VAL A 10 1.45 -1.38 -21.78
CA VAL A 10 0.40 -1.35 -20.75
C VAL A 10 1.03 -1.65 -19.40
N ILE A 11 0.70 -0.84 -18.40
CA ILE A 11 1.16 -0.98 -17.02
C ILE A 11 -0.08 -1.18 -16.14
N VAL A 12 -0.07 -2.21 -15.30
CA VAL A 12 -1.22 -2.56 -14.45
C VAL A 12 -0.88 -2.29 -12.98
N GLY A 13 -1.53 -1.29 -12.39
CA GLY A 13 -1.44 -0.94 -10.97
C GLY A 13 -0.92 0.48 -10.73
N GLY A 14 -1.74 1.34 -10.12
CA GLY A 14 -1.40 2.75 -9.79
C GLY A 14 -0.60 2.95 -8.48
N GLY A 15 0.02 1.89 -7.95
CA GLY A 15 0.91 1.98 -6.80
C GLY A 15 2.31 2.45 -7.18
N ILE A 16 3.21 2.57 -6.19
CA ILE A 16 4.58 3.10 -6.35
C ILE A 16 5.30 2.44 -7.54
N ALA A 17 5.29 1.10 -7.61
CA ALA A 17 5.97 0.37 -8.68
C ALA A 17 5.43 0.71 -10.07
N GLY A 18 4.11 0.82 -10.24
CA GLY A 18 3.51 1.11 -11.54
C GLY A 18 3.66 2.57 -11.95
N VAL A 19 3.54 3.50 -11.00
CA VAL A 19 3.76 4.93 -11.25
C VAL A 19 5.22 5.19 -11.63
N THR A 20 6.18 4.69 -10.85
CA THR A 20 7.61 4.84 -11.19
C THR A 20 7.94 4.15 -12.50
N CYS A 21 7.36 2.97 -12.79
CA CYS A 21 7.52 2.30 -14.07
C CYS A 21 7.00 3.17 -15.24
N ALA A 22 5.82 3.77 -15.08
CA ALA A 22 5.24 4.66 -16.09
C ALA A 22 6.10 5.91 -16.32
N GLU A 23 6.57 6.56 -15.25
CA GLU A 23 7.44 7.74 -15.32
C GLU A 23 8.76 7.42 -16.06
N GLN A 24 9.41 6.32 -15.70
CA GLN A 24 10.69 5.94 -16.33
C GLN A 24 10.53 5.57 -17.80
N ILE A 25 9.50 4.79 -18.14
CA ILE A 25 9.26 4.41 -19.53
C ILE A 25 8.84 5.63 -20.35
N ALA A 26 7.96 6.48 -19.84
CA ALA A 26 7.51 7.68 -20.56
C ALA A 26 8.65 8.65 -20.83
N SER A 27 9.57 8.81 -19.87
CA SER A 27 10.75 9.65 -20.04
C SER A 27 11.77 9.09 -21.04
N GLN A 28 11.96 7.76 -21.07
CA GLN A 28 12.98 7.12 -21.92
C GLN A 28 12.47 6.85 -23.34
N PHE A 29 11.16 6.66 -23.51
CA PHE A 29 10.52 6.35 -24.79
C PHE A 29 9.37 7.33 -25.10
N PRO A 30 9.66 8.62 -25.38
CA PRO A 30 8.62 9.64 -25.60
C PRO A 30 7.71 9.38 -26.80
N SER A 31 8.16 8.56 -27.75
CA SER A 31 7.41 8.20 -28.97
C SER A 31 6.45 7.02 -28.75
N ASP A 32 6.60 6.26 -27.67
CA ASP A 32 5.74 5.12 -27.37
C ASP A 32 4.52 5.56 -26.55
N GLU A 33 3.34 5.12 -26.97
CA GLU A 33 2.10 5.33 -26.23
C GLU A 33 1.99 4.33 -25.07
N ILE A 34 1.76 4.88 -23.87
CA ILE A 34 1.76 4.12 -22.62
C ILE A 34 0.41 4.29 -21.92
N PHE A 35 -0.17 3.18 -21.48
CA PHE A 35 -1.39 3.17 -20.68
C PHE A 35 -1.10 2.63 -19.27
N LEU A 36 -1.39 3.44 -18.25
CA LEU A 36 -1.39 3.02 -16.85
C LEU A 36 -2.81 2.72 -16.41
N LEU A 37 -3.12 1.45 -16.15
CA LEU A 37 -4.42 1.00 -15.65
C LEU A 37 -4.40 0.98 -14.13
N SER A 38 -5.25 1.79 -13.49
CA SER A 38 -5.34 1.89 -12.03
C SER A 38 -6.75 1.53 -11.54
N ALA A 39 -6.83 0.79 -10.44
CA ALA A 39 -8.09 0.52 -9.74
C ALA A 39 -8.51 1.65 -8.78
N SER A 40 -7.65 2.64 -8.55
CA SER A 40 -7.88 3.77 -7.64
C SER A 40 -7.66 5.11 -8.36
N PRO A 41 -8.47 6.15 -8.07
CA PRO A 41 -8.34 7.48 -8.69
C PRO A 41 -7.06 8.22 -8.26
N LEU A 42 -6.49 7.86 -7.11
CA LEU A 42 -5.25 8.44 -6.61
C LEU A 42 -4.08 7.50 -6.89
N LEU A 43 -3.01 8.08 -7.43
CA LEU A 43 -1.76 7.38 -7.73
C LEU A 43 -0.76 7.61 -6.60
N LYS A 44 0.03 6.58 -6.26
CA LYS A 44 1.14 6.73 -5.31
C LYS A 44 2.40 7.20 -6.05
N THR A 45 2.73 8.47 -5.88
CA THR A 45 3.86 9.10 -6.55
C THR A 45 5.01 9.31 -5.57
N VAL A 46 6.23 9.01 -6.02
CA VAL A 46 7.46 9.32 -5.29
C VAL A 46 7.79 10.79 -5.48
N THR A 47 8.05 11.51 -4.39
CA THR A 47 8.44 12.92 -4.39
C THR A 47 9.72 13.12 -3.58
N ASN A 48 10.37 14.28 -3.77
CA ASN A 48 11.58 14.68 -3.02
C ASN A 48 12.71 13.63 -3.03
N PHE A 49 12.85 12.86 -4.12
CA PHE A 49 13.86 11.83 -4.22
C PHE A 49 15.27 12.41 -4.11
N LYS A 50 16.09 11.78 -3.25
CA LYS A 50 17.47 12.16 -2.97
C LYS A 50 18.34 10.93 -2.81
N GLN A 51 19.36 10.82 -3.64
CA GLN A 51 20.44 9.85 -3.45
C GLN A 51 21.38 10.36 -2.36
N VAL A 52 21.32 9.76 -1.16
CA VAL A 52 22.20 10.15 -0.04
C VAL A 52 23.56 9.47 -0.14
N SER A 53 23.57 8.20 -0.52
CA SER A 53 24.80 7.42 -0.77
C SER A 53 24.57 6.40 -1.88
N LYS A 54 25.58 5.60 -2.22
CA LYS A 54 25.44 4.49 -3.19
C LYS A 54 24.36 3.47 -2.82
N THR A 55 24.00 3.38 -1.53
CA THR A 55 23.08 2.37 -1.00
C THR A 55 21.98 2.98 -0.14
N LEU A 56 21.86 4.30 -0.11
CA LEU A 56 20.87 5.01 0.69
C LEU A 56 20.17 6.06 -0.14
N GLU A 57 18.85 5.96 -0.15
CA GLU A 57 17.92 6.84 -0.84
C GLU A 57 16.90 7.36 0.17
N GLU A 58 16.51 8.61 -0.03
CA GLU A 58 15.49 9.29 0.77
C GLU A 58 14.45 9.83 -0.20
N PHE A 59 13.17 9.59 0.08
CA PHE A 59 12.06 10.08 -0.73
C PHE A 59 10.77 10.07 0.08
N ASP A 60 9.81 10.86 -0.39
CA ASP A 60 8.46 10.90 0.13
C ASP A 60 7.49 10.14 -0.79
N ILE A 61 6.38 9.68 -0.22
CA ILE A 61 5.29 9.05 -0.97
C ILE A 61 4.05 9.91 -0.78
N GLU A 62 3.54 10.45 -1.87
CA GLU A 62 2.33 11.27 -1.90
C GLU A 62 1.25 10.60 -2.77
N GLU A 63 -0.02 10.81 -2.41
CA GLU A 63 -1.15 10.49 -3.29
C GLU A 63 -1.46 11.68 -4.18
N LYS A 64 -1.44 11.47 -5.50
CA LYS A 64 -1.68 12.51 -6.51
C LYS A 64 -2.77 12.11 -7.49
N PRO A 65 -3.54 13.07 -8.02
CA PRO A 65 -4.48 12.79 -9.10
C PRO A 65 -3.75 12.34 -10.36
N SER A 66 -4.41 11.53 -11.19
CA SER A 66 -3.84 11.04 -12.45
C SER A 66 -3.38 12.15 -13.40
N SER A 67 -4.07 13.30 -13.36
CA SER A 67 -3.74 14.49 -14.16
C SER A 67 -2.32 14.97 -13.96
N ASP A 68 -1.76 14.84 -12.75
CA ASP A 68 -0.39 15.28 -12.47
C ASP A 68 0.63 14.49 -13.28
N LEU A 69 0.36 13.21 -13.49
CA LEU A 69 1.22 12.31 -14.23
C LEU A 69 1.03 12.51 -15.75
N GLU A 70 -0.21 12.63 -16.21
CA GLU A 70 -0.52 12.88 -17.63
C GLU A 70 -0.03 14.25 -18.13
N ASN A 71 -0.08 15.28 -17.27
CA ASN A 71 0.43 16.61 -17.61
C ASN A 71 1.97 16.63 -17.74
N LYS A 72 2.67 15.78 -16.99
CA LYS A 72 4.13 15.65 -17.07
C LYS A 72 4.58 14.88 -18.31
N PHE A 73 3.79 13.89 -18.75
CA PHE A 73 4.16 12.97 -19.81
C PHE A 73 3.07 12.91 -20.91
N PRO A 74 3.23 13.64 -22.02
CA PRO A 74 2.22 13.71 -23.08
C PRO A 74 1.86 12.38 -23.75
N ASN A 75 2.77 11.40 -23.68
CA ASN A 75 2.62 10.05 -24.25
C ASN A 75 2.04 9.01 -23.26
N LEU A 76 1.69 9.45 -22.05
CA LEU A 76 1.14 8.59 -20.99
C LEU A 76 -0.33 8.93 -20.76
N ARG A 77 -1.17 7.89 -20.73
CA ARG A 77 -2.59 7.98 -20.38
C ARG A 77 -2.90 7.11 -19.18
N VAL A 78 -3.66 7.64 -18.23
CA VAL A 78 -4.09 6.90 -17.05
C VAL A 78 -5.56 6.52 -17.21
N VAL A 79 -5.86 5.23 -17.05
CA VAL A 79 -7.22 4.70 -17.14
C VAL A 79 -7.64 4.22 -15.76
N LEU A 80 -8.68 4.85 -15.22
CA LEU A 80 -9.31 4.43 -13.97
C LEU A 80 -10.24 3.24 -14.25
N SER A 81 -9.68 2.04 -14.20
CA SER A 81 -10.43 0.79 -14.17
C SER A 81 -9.51 -0.34 -13.69
N ALA A 82 -10.03 -1.19 -12.80
CA ALA A 82 -9.35 -2.42 -12.46
C ALA A 82 -9.25 -3.37 -13.67
N VAL A 83 -8.20 -4.18 -13.69
CA VAL A 83 -8.00 -5.22 -14.70
C VAL A 83 -8.67 -6.51 -14.23
N LYS A 84 -9.53 -7.06 -15.08
CA LYS A 84 -10.31 -8.27 -14.80
C LYS A 84 -9.67 -9.53 -15.39
N HIS A 85 -9.18 -9.45 -16.62
CA HIS A 85 -8.61 -10.60 -17.32
C HIS A 85 -7.31 -10.25 -18.06
N LEU A 86 -6.37 -11.20 -18.04
CA LEU A 86 -5.16 -11.18 -18.86
C LEU A 86 -5.20 -12.37 -19.82
N LYS A 87 -5.34 -12.08 -21.11
CA LYS A 87 -5.24 -13.07 -22.20
C LYS A 87 -3.83 -13.01 -22.79
N ALA A 88 -2.88 -13.59 -22.06
CA ALA A 88 -1.44 -13.45 -22.37
C ALA A 88 -1.07 -13.94 -23.79
N LYS A 89 -1.68 -15.03 -24.28
CA LYS A 89 -1.44 -15.55 -25.63
C LYS A 89 -1.91 -14.59 -26.73
N GLU A 90 -2.96 -13.83 -26.45
CA GLU A 90 -3.55 -12.86 -27.37
C GLU A 90 -2.96 -11.45 -27.18
N HIS A 91 -2.04 -11.29 -26.22
CA HIS A 91 -1.48 -9.99 -25.83
C HIS A 91 -2.57 -8.96 -25.49
N LEU A 92 -3.58 -9.37 -24.72
CA LEU A 92 -4.75 -8.54 -24.44
C LEU A 92 -5.08 -8.50 -22.95
N VAL A 93 -5.40 -7.30 -22.45
CA VAL A 93 -5.90 -7.05 -21.10
C VAL A 93 -7.33 -6.54 -21.19
N GLU A 94 -8.22 -7.05 -20.34
CA GLU A 94 -9.61 -6.61 -20.24
C GLU A 94 -9.85 -5.95 -18.88
N THR A 95 -10.46 -4.77 -18.90
CA THR A 95 -10.79 -4.01 -17.70
C THR A 95 -12.22 -4.26 -17.23
N GLU A 96 -12.51 -3.93 -15.98
CA GLU A 96 -13.89 -3.99 -15.43
C GLU A 96 -14.85 -3.03 -16.15
N SER A 97 -14.36 -1.90 -16.68
CA SER A 97 -15.13 -0.99 -17.54
C SER A 97 -15.49 -1.60 -18.90
N GLY A 98 -15.00 -2.80 -19.21
CA GLY A 98 -15.22 -3.50 -20.47
C GLY A 98 -14.31 -3.05 -21.62
N GLN A 99 -13.32 -2.19 -21.37
CA GLN A 99 -12.32 -1.81 -22.37
C GLN A 99 -11.29 -2.92 -22.54
N THR A 100 -10.74 -3.03 -23.74
CA THR A 100 -9.69 -4.01 -24.06
C THR A 100 -8.44 -3.31 -24.57
N PHE A 101 -7.28 -3.72 -24.07
CA PHE A 101 -5.98 -3.16 -24.43
C PHE A 101 -5.12 -4.25 -25.03
N ARG A 102 -4.80 -4.14 -26.32
CA ARG A 102 -3.81 -4.99 -26.97
C ARG A 102 -2.43 -4.37 -26.80
N TYR A 103 -1.48 -5.12 -26.25
CA TYR A 103 -0.18 -4.58 -25.84
C TYR A 103 1.00 -5.24 -26.59
N LYS A 104 2.07 -4.48 -26.87
CA LYS A 104 3.36 -5.07 -27.24
C LYS A 104 4.13 -5.54 -26.01
N LYS A 105 4.11 -4.73 -24.94
CA LYS A 105 4.73 -5.04 -23.64
C LYS A 105 3.73 -4.78 -22.50
N LEU A 106 3.81 -5.62 -21.47
CA LEU A 106 2.96 -5.55 -20.28
C LEU A 106 3.83 -5.51 -19.02
N CYS A 107 3.58 -4.54 -18.15
CA CYS A 107 4.17 -4.45 -16.83
C CYS A 107 3.09 -4.74 -15.78
N LEU A 108 3.28 -5.79 -14.98
CA LEU A 108 2.37 -6.14 -13.89
C LEU A 108 2.89 -5.57 -12.57
N CYS A 109 2.22 -4.53 -12.09
CA CYS A 109 2.57 -3.78 -10.88
C CYS A 109 1.41 -3.79 -9.87
N SER A 110 0.64 -4.90 -9.83
CA SER A 110 -0.61 -5.04 -9.06
C SER A 110 -0.43 -5.18 -7.54
N GLY A 111 0.82 -5.16 -7.06
CA GLY A 111 1.12 -5.24 -5.63
C GLY A 111 0.75 -6.59 -5.00
N ALA A 112 0.27 -6.55 -3.76
CA ALA A 112 -0.09 -7.73 -2.97
C ALA A 112 -1.33 -7.43 -2.12
N ARG A 113 -2.01 -8.49 -1.69
CA ARG A 113 -3.16 -8.43 -0.77
C ARG A 113 -2.87 -9.22 0.51
N PRO A 114 -3.36 -8.77 1.69
CA PRO A 114 -3.24 -9.54 2.92
C PRO A 114 -3.85 -10.94 2.78
N LYS A 115 -3.11 -11.95 3.22
CA LYS A 115 -3.65 -13.30 3.38
C LYS A 115 -4.36 -13.39 4.73
N LEU A 116 -5.67 -13.16 4.74
CA LEU A 116 -6.48 -13.29 5.95
C LEU A 116 -6.58 -14.76 6.37
N LEU A 117 -6.49 -15.03 7.67
CA LEU A 117 -6.63 -16.37 8.24
C LEU A 117 -8.07 -16.87 8.19
N ILE A 118 -9.01 -15.95 8.41
CA ILE A 118 -10.44 -16.20 8.36
C ILE A 118 -11.04 -15.16 7.41
N GLN A 119 -11.60 -15.64 6.31
CA GLN A 119 -12.33 -14.80 5.36
C GLN A 119 -13.70 -14.45 5.95
N GLU A 120 -14.22 -13.27 5.58
CA GLU A 120 -15.59 -12.83 5.93
C GLU A 120 -15.89 -12.72 7.43
N ASN A 121 -14.86 -12.61 8.29
CA ASN A 121 -15.06 -12.35 9.71
C ASN A 121 -14.90 -10.85 10.00
N PRO A 122 -15.94 -10.17 10.54
CA PRO A 122 -15.89 -8.73 10.78
C PRO A 122 -14.87 -8.34 11.85
N LEU A 123 -14.36 -9.26 12.67
CA LEU A 123 -13.33 -9.00 13.67
C LEU A 123 -11.90 -9.19 13.12
N VAL A 124 -11.75 -9.80 11.94
CA VAL A 124 -10.45 -10.01 11.32
C VAL A 124 -10.18 -8.90 10.31
N LEU A 125 -9.10 -8.16 10.54
CA LEU A 125 -8.67 -7.07 9.68
C LEU A 125 -7.25 -7.35 9.18
N GLY A 126 -7.03 -7.19 7.88
CA GLY A 126 -5.68 -7.13 7.31
C GLY A 126 -5.29 -5.68 7.10
N ILE A 127 -4.10 -5.30 7.55
CA ILE A 127 -3.56 -3.96 7.33
C ILE A 127 -2.67 -3.99 6.09
N ARG A 128 -2.98 -3.15 5.11
CA ARG A 128 -2.25 -3.09 3.83
C ARG A 128 -2.09 -1.70 3.28
N ASP A 129 -3.12 -0.89 3.35
CA ASP A 129 -3.30 0.40 2.66
C ASP A 129 -3.86 1.45 3.63
N THR A 130 -3.93 2.70 3.17
CA THR A 130 -4.40 3.84 3.97
C THR A 130 -5.78 3.55 4.60
N ASP A 131 -6.68 2.96 3.83
CA ASP A 131 -8.06 2.71 4.24
C ASP A 131 -8.14 1.64 5.35
N SER A 132 -7.39 0.53 5.20
CA SER A 132 -7.31 -0.50 6.24
C SER A 132 -6.62 -0.01 7.52
N ALA A 133 -5.66 0.91 7.42
CA ALA A 133 -5.05 1.54 8.59
C ALA A 133 -6.03 2.46 9.35
N GLN A 134 -6.84 3.24 8.63
CA GLN A 134 -7.90 4.06 9.23
C GLN A 134 -9.01 3.21 9.86
N GLU A 135 -9.42 2.14 9.19
CA GLU A 135 -10.40 1.20 9.75
C GLU A 135 -9.84 0.50 10.99
N PHE A 136 -8.55 0.17 11.01
CA PHE A 136 -7.88 -0.34 12.20
C PHE A 136 -7.94 0.67 13.35
N GLN A 137 -7.54 1.93 13.12
CA GLN A 137 -7.60 3.01 14.11
C GLN A 137 -9.00 3.15 14.73
N LYS A 138 -10.02 3.20 13.87
CA LYS A 138 -11.43 3.34 14.28
C LYS A 138 -11.88 2.17 15.16
N ARG A 139 -11.45 0.95 14.87
CA ARG A 139 -11.77 -0.23 15.69
C ARG A 139 -10.97 -0.25 16.99
N LEU A 140 -9.70 0.10 16.92
CA LEU A 140 -8.79 0.12 18.05
C LEU A 140 -9.28 1.06 19.14
N SER A 141 -9.75 2.26 18.79
CA SER A 141 -10.32 3.25 19.75
C SER A 141 -11.47 2.73 20.63
N LYS A 142 -12.07 1.58 20.29
CA LYS A 142 -13.16 0.94 21.02
C LYS A 142 -12.76 -0.43 21.60
N ALA A 143 -11.56 -0.89 21.30
CA ALA A 143 -11.06 -2.19 21.70
C ALA A 143 -10.35 -2.10 23.06
N ARG A 144 -10.61 -3.10 23.91
CA ARG A 144 -9.86 -3.30 25.17
C ARG A 144 -8.72 -4.31 25.02
N ARG A 145 -8.82 -5.15 23.98
CA ARG A 145 -7.90 -6.24 23.69
C ARG A 145 -7.88 -6.51 22.19
N ILE A 146 -6.70 -6.74 21.64
CA ILE A 146 -6.49 -7.18 20.27
C ILE A 146 -5.57 -8.40 20.23
N VAL A 147 -5.66 -9.17 19.16
CA VAL A 147 -4.69 -10.23 18.84
C VAL A 147 -3.98 -9.86 17.56
N VAL A 148 -2.67 -9.65 17.64
CA VAL A 148 -1.81 -9.44 16.46
C VAL A 148 -1.30 -10.80 16.01
N ILE A 149 -1.60 -11.19 14.78
CA ILE A 149 -1.16 -12.47 14.23
C ILE A 149 -0.17 -12.23 13.10
N GLY A 150 1.06 -12.70 13.28
CA GLY A 150 2.14 -12.53 12.31
C GLY A 150 3.42 -12.02 12.95
N ASN A 151 4.51 -12.07 12.20
CA ASN A 151 5.88 -11.85 12.70
C ASN A 151 6.70 -10.91 11.79
N GLY A 152 6.02 -10.17 10.91
CA GLY A 152 6.63 -9.24 9.96
C GLY A 152 6.64 -7.80 10.48
N GLY A 153 7.08 -6.85 9.63
CA GLY A 153 7.30 -5.45 10.02
C GLY A 153 6.04 -4.79 10.59
N ILE A 154 4.90 -4.95 9.90
CA ILE A 154 3.61 -4.42 10.38
C ILE A 154 3.26 -4.96 11.77
N ALA A 155 3.53 -6.25 12.05
CA ALA A 155 3.23 -6.83 13.36
C ALA A 155 4.18 -6.28 14.44
N LEU A 156 5.47 -6.14 14.13
CA LEU A 156 6.46 -5.53 15.03
C LEU A 156 6.08 -4.10 15.38
N GLU A 157 5.71 -3.30 14.38
CA GLU A 157 5.27 -1.92 14.58
C GLU A 157 3.99 -1.87 15.42
N LEU A 158 2.96 -2.66 15.10
CA LEU A 158 1.71 -2.69 15.88
C LEU A 158 1.93 -3.05 17.34
N VAL A 159 2.75 -4.08 17.62
CA VAL A 159 2.99 -4.53 18.99
C VAL A 159 3.77 -3.47 19.78
N TYR A 160 4.58 -2.67 19.11
CA TYR A 160 5.36 -1.62 19.74
C TYR A 160 4.59 -0.29 19.91
N GLU A 161 3.74 0.08 18.95
CA GLU A 161 3.07 1.39 18.89
C GLU A 161 1.67 1.42 19.53
N VAL A 162 1.01 0.28 19.71
CA VAL A 162 -0.35 0.26 20.27
C VAL A 162 -0.31 0.55 21.78
N GLU A 163 -1.02 1.59 22.18
CA GLU A 163 -1.18 2.04 23.57
C GLU A 163 -2.62 1.80 24.07
N ASP A 164 -2.81 1.80 25.40
CA ASP A 164 -4.13 1.73 26.05
C ASP A 164 -5.01 0.54 25.59
N CYS A 165 -4.39 -0.55 25.13
CA CYS A 165 -5.04 -1.77 24.70
C CYS A 165 -4.20 -2.98 25.11
N GLU A 166 -4.83 -4.05 25.57
CA GLU A 166 -4.11 -5.32 25.76
C GLU A 166 -3.76 -5.94 24.41
N VAL A 167 -2.47 -6.16 24.14
CA VAL A 167 -1.99 -6.74 22.89
C VAL A 167 -1.53 -8.17 23.14
N ILE A 168 -2.23 -9.14 22.55
CA ILE A 168 -1.78 -10.54 22.51
C ILE A 168 -1.08 -10.77 21.18
N TRP A 169 0.22 -11.03 21.21
CA TRP A 169 1.00 -11.29 20.00
C TRP A 169 1.16 -12.79 19.75
N ALA A 170 0.51 -13.28 18.70
CA ALA A 170 0.56 -14.69 18.29
C ALA A 170 1.58 -14.89 17.16
N VAL A 171 2.71 -15.51 17.51
CA VAL A 171 3.82 -15.83 16.61
C VAL A 171 3.96 -17.34 16.49
N LYS A 172 3.99 -17.86 15.25
CA LYS A 172 4.20 -19.30 14.99
C LYS A 172 5.67 -19.73 15.08
N ASP A 173 6.57 -18.77 14.95
CA ASP A 173 8.01 -19.01 14.85
C ASP A 173 8.68 -18.99 16.24
N LYS A 174 9.93 -19.47 16.33
CA LYS A 174 10.68 -19.55 17.59
C LYS A 174 11.24 -18.21 18.09
N ALA A 175 11.35 -17.24 17.20
CA ALA A 175 11.87 -15.90 17.49
C ALA A 175 11.03 -14.86 16.76
N ILE A 176 11.09 -13.62 17.24
CA ILE A 176 10.35 -12.49 16.69
C ILE A 176 11.11 -11.81 15.55
N GLY A 177 10.38 -11.26 14.58
CA GLY A 177 10.97 -10.45 13.51
C GLY A 177 11.93 -11.20 12.59
N ASN A 178 11.74 -12.50 12.38
CA ASN A 178 12.68 -13.36 11.62
C ASN A 178 12.91 -12.95 10.16
N THR A 179 12.06 -12.07 9.61
CA THR A 179 12.29 -11.46 8.29
C THR A 179 13.43 -10.44 8.31
N PHE A 180 13.75 -9.89 9.48
CA PHE A 180 14.73 -8.81 9.67
C PHE A 180 15.87 -9.19 10.60
N PHE A 181 15.62 -10.06 11.58
CA PHE A 181 16.55 -10.38 12.66
C PHE A 181 16.88 -11.87 12.70
N ASP A 182 18.09 -12.19 13.19
CA ASP A 182 18.37 -13.53 13.71
C ASP A 182 17.80 -13.68 15.14
N SER A 183 17.85 -14.90 15.69
CA SER A 183 17.31 -15.18 17.02
C SER A 183 17.99 -14.41 18.16
N GLY A 184 19.28 -14.07 18.01
CA GLY A 184 20.03 -13.33 19.02
C GLY A 184 19.59 -11.86 19.06
N ALA A 185 19.52 -11.23 17.89
CA ALA A 185 19.00 -9.88 17.73
C ALA A 185 17.53 -9.79 18.15
N ALA A 186 16.71 -10.78 17.81
CA ALA A 186 15.33 -10.87 18.26
C ALA A 186 15.23 -10.89 19.79
N GLN A 187 16.02 -11.75 20.45
CA GLN A 187 16.05 -11.84 21.92
C GLN A 187 16.50 -10.53 22.57
N PHE A 188 17.47 -9.85 21.96
CA PHE A 188 17.97 -8.56 22.43
C PHE A 188 16.89 -7.46 22.42
N LEU A 189 15.94 -7.49 21.48
CA LEU A 189 14.91 -6.46 21.32
C LEU A 189 13.65 -6.69 22.18
N ILE A 190 13.42 -7.90 22.70
CA ILE A 190 12.25 -8.23 23.52
C ILE A 190 12.05 -7.26 24.70
N PRO A 191 13.09 -6.87 25.48
CA PRO A 191 12.92 -5.94 26.60
C PRO A 191 12.39 -4.56 26.18
N SER A 192 12.64 -4.13 24.94
CA SER A 192 12.16 -2.84 24.43
C SER A 192 10.63 -2.78 24.33
N LEU A 193 9.95 -3.93 24.26
CA LEU A 193 8.48 -4.01 24.25
C LEU A 193 7.85 -3.73 25.61
N GLN A 194 8.64 -3.81 26.70
CA GLN A 194 8.17 -3.58 28.07
C GLN A 194 8.50 -2.16 28.57
N THR A 195 9.28 -1.39 27.79
CA THR A 195 9.67 -0.04 28.17
C THR A 195 8.53 0.91 27.79
N GLU A 196 8.07 1.72 28.75
CA GLU A 196 7.08 2.77 28.46
C GLU A 196 7.57 3.65 27.30
N VAL A 197 6.71 3.86 26.30
CA VAL A 197 7.01 4.61 25.09
C VAL A 197 7.36 6.05 25.51
N ARG A 198 8.64 6.40 25.37
CA ARG A 198 9.13 7.78 25.63
C ARG A 198 8.55 8.73 24.59
N GLU A 199 8.20 9.94 25.03
CA GLU A 199 7.79 11.05 24.16
C GLU A 199 8.72 11.17 22.94
N ARG A 200 8.15 11.04 21.74
CA ARG A 200 8.89 11.20 20.48
C ARG A 200 8.97 12.66 20.09
N THR A 201 10.18 13.15 19.84
CA THR A 201 10.49 14.52 19.41
C THR A 201 10.65 14.68 17.89
N PHE A 202 10.21 13.71 17.08
CA PHE A 202 10.29 13.78 15.63
C PHE A 202 8.94 14.13 15.01
N SER A 203 8.88 15.23 14.26
CA SER A 203 7.69 15.63 13.50
C SER A 203 7.80 15.09 12.07
N CYS A 204 6.84 14.27 11.68
CA CYS A 204 6.72 13.81 10.30
C CYS A 204 6.04 14.87 9.43
N LYS A 205 6.55 15.06 8.20
CA LYS A 205 6.04 16.04 7.22
C LYS A 205 5.25 15.40 6.07
N ARG A 206 4.74 14.16 6.21
CA ARG A 206 4.06 13.46 5.10
C ARG A 206 2.55 13.73 5.09
N ALA A 207 2.04 14.23 3.96
CA ALA A 207 0.61 14.46 3.74
C ALA A 207 -0.12 13.16 3.37
N ARG A 208 -1.29 12.91 3.98
CA ARG A 208 -2.17 11.78 3.64
C ARG A 208 -3.51 12.31 3.15
N TYR A 209 -4.01 11.71 2.07
CA TYR A 209 -5.33 11.98 1.54
C TYR A 209 -6.21 10.74 1.75
N THR A 210 -7.50 10.95 1.91
CA THR A 210 -8.50 9.86 2.03
C THR A 210 -9.39 9.95 0.80
N THR A 211 -9.66 8.82 0.15
CA THR A 211 -10.67 8.82 -0.91
C THR A 211 -12.04 9.06 -0.26
N GLY A 212 -12.78 10.06 -0.74
CA GLY A 212 -14.11 10.35 -0.20
C GLY A 212 -15.03 9.14 -0.39
N ALA A 213 -15.80 8.79 0.65
CA ALA A 213 -16.75 7.68 0.60
C ALA A 213 -17.69 7.83 -0.61
N SER A 214 -17.60 6.90 -1.56
CA SER A 214 -18.55 6.82 -2.67
C SER A 214 -19.86 6.25 -2.13
N PRO A 215 -21.03 6.89 -2.37
CA PRO A 215 -22.31 6.37 -1.90
C PRO A 215 -22.74 5.21 -2.81
N GLY A 216 -22.28 4.00 -2.50
CA GLY A 216 -22.62 2.79 -3.25
C GLY A 216 -21.72 1.63 -2.84
N GLY A 217 -22.18 0.85 -1.85
CA GLY A 217 -21.43 -0.26 -1.31
C GLY A 217 -21.12 -1.36 -2.34
N CYS A 218 -19.86 -1.77 -2.37
CA CYS A 218 -19.40 -3.11 -2.72
C CYS A 218 -18.08 -3.37 -1.98
N SER A 219 -17.92 -4.60 -1.52
CA SER A 219 -16.85 -5.11 -0.66
C SER A 219 -15.42 -4.73 -1.10
N GLY A 220 -14.64 -4.17 -0.18
CA GLY A 220 -13.18 -4.08 -0.26
C GLY A 220 -12.67 -3.01 -1.21
N GLU A 221 -12.72 -1.75 -0.79
CA GLU A 221 -12.04 -0.65 -1.48
C GLU A 221 -10.55 -1.01 -1.67
N LEU A 222 -10.08 -0.95 -2.91
CA LEU A 222 -8.72 -1.31 -3.29
C LEU A 222 -7.81 -0.12 -3.02
N GLY A 223 -7.26 -0.06 -1.82
CA GLY A 223 -6.29 0.95 -1.43
C GLY A 223 -4.88 0.65 -1.92
N SER A 224 -4.07 1.70 -2.02
CA SER A 224 -2.65 1.58 -2.31
C SER A 224 -1.85 1.25 -1.05
N ALA A 225 -0.82 0.40 -1.19
CA ALA A 225 -0.04 -0.10 -0.06
C ALA A 225 0.51 1.01 0.85
N LEU A 226 0.53 0.73 2.16
CA LEU A 226 1.17 1.54 3.18
C LEU A 226 2.67 1.59 2.90
N GLY A 227 3.23 2.79 3.04
CA GLY A 227 4.67 3.00 2.99
C GLY A 227 5.32 2.80 4.36
N PRO A 228 6.61 3.16 4.48
CA PRO A 228 7.27 3.30 5.77
C PRO A 228 6.51 4.27 6.69
N ASP A 229 6.62 4.09 8.01
CA ASP A 229 6.07 4.99 9.03
C ASP A 229 4.55 5.21 8.91
N TRP A 230 3.85 4.20 8.40
CA TRP A 230 2.43 4.30 8.08
C TRP A 230 1.53 4.63 9.28
N HIS A 231 2.00 4.30 10.48
CA HIS A 231 1.35 4.54 11.76
C HIS A 231 1.48 6.01 12.23
N GLU A 232 2.43 6.80 11.71
CA GLU A 232 2.66 8.17 12.19
C GLU A 232 1.45 9.07 11.95
N GLY A 233 0.89 9.75 12.96
CA GLY A 233 -0.34 10.55 12.81
C GLY A 233 -1.63 9.72 12.73
N ILE A 234 -1.55 8.41 12.97
CA ILE A 234 -2.69 7.57 13.35
C ILE A 234 -2.63 7.41 14.87
N GLU A 235 -3.72 7.71 15.57
CA GLU A 235 -3.79 7.46 17.01
C GLU A 235 -4.01 5.97 17.27
N LEU A 236 -2.93 5.26 17.60
CA LEU A 236 -2.97 3.83 17.90
C LEU A 236 -3.32 3.57 19.38
N LYS A 237 -4.43 4.14 19.85
CA LYS A 237 -4.89 4.04 21.24
C LYS A 237 -6.16 3.21 21.37
N GLY A 238 -6.15 2.29 22.33
CA GLY A 238 -7.32 1.52 22.75
C GLY A 238 -8.18 2.21 23.81
N VAL A 239 -9.05 1.41 24.42
CA VAL A 239 -9.80 1.81 25.62
C VAL A 239 -9.01 1.38 26.85
N GLN A 240 -8.50 2.36 27.59
CA GLN A 240 -7.80 2.16 28.85
C GLN A 240 -8.62 1.25 29.78
N GLN A 241 -8.00 0.19 30.28
CA GLN A 241 -8.65 -0.68 31.26
C GLN A 241 -8.73 0.09 32.59
N VAL A 242 -9.96 0.45 33.01
CA VAL A 242 -10.26 0.87 34.39
C VAL A 242 -10.06 -0.29 35.34
#